data_AF-A0ABD5P8A3-F1
#
_entry.id   AF-A0ABD5P8A3-F1
#
_cell.length_a   1.000
_cell.length_b   1.000
_cell.length_c   1.000
_cell.angle_alpha   90.00
_cell.angle_beta   90.00
_cell.angle_gamma   90.00
#
_symmetry.space_group_name_H-M   'P 1'
#
loop_
_entity.id
_entity.type
_entity.pdbx_description
1 polymer ?
#
loop_
_entity_poly.entity_id
_entity_poly.type
_entity_poly.pdbx_seq_one_letter_code
_entity_poly.pdbx_strand_id
1 'polypeptide(L)'
;MQPVERTDPDGVDFGWVMQTTFVLTIVVGAPVVALLSMAVELSSWGQWASFAVRVGAAVWFVTAVATYLYARRREAREDAPDAAEVADAGDD
;
A
#
# COMPACT_ATOMS: atom_id res chain seq x y z
N MET A 1 -12.16 38.29 2.54
CA MET A 1 -11.87 36.84 2.60
C MET A 1 -11.28 36.48 1.24
N GLN A 2 -9.99 36.17 1.16
CA GLN A 2 -9.41 35.66 -0.10
C GLN A 2 -10.02 34.26 -0.36
N PRO A 3 -10.51 33.95 -1.56
CA PRO A 3 -11.00 32.61 -1.88
C PRO A 3 -9.86 31.62 -1.67
N VAL A 4 -10.08 30.64 -0.79
CA VAL A 4 -9.16 29.51 -0.65
C VAL A 4 -9.35 28.65 -1.89
N GLU A 5 -8.31 28.54 -2.72
CA GLU A 5 -8.24 27.48 -3.72
C GLU A 5 -8.30 26.14 -3.00
N ARG A 6 -9.50 25.55 -3.01
CA ARG A 6 -9.71 24.13 -2.73
C ARG A 6 -9.07 23.40 -3.91
N THR A 7 -7.82 23.01 -3.76
CA THR A 7 -7.27 21.94 -4.59
C THR A 7 -8.18 20.73 -4.37
N ASP A 8 -8.94 20.35 -5.38
CA ASP A 8 -9.49 19.01 -5.50
C ASP A 8 -8.29 18.12 -5.77
N PRO A 9 -7.74 17.43 -4.77
CA PRO A 9 -6.39 16.91 -4.86
C PRO A 9 -6.49 15.54 -5.55
N ASP A 10 -6.64 15.56 -6.87
CA ASP A 10 -6.58 14.41 -7.77
C ASP A 10 -7.58 13.27 -7.47
N GLY A 11 -8.57 13.49 -6.60
CA GLY A 11 -9.47 12.43 -6.10
C GLY A 11 -8.80 11.41 -5.16
N VAL A 12 -7.55 11.64 -4.74
CA VAL A 12 -6.76 10.69 -3.93
C VAL A 12 -6.98 10.93 -2.44
N ASP A 13 -7.39 9.89 -1.71
CA ASP A 13 -7.54 9.93 -0.25
C ASP A 13 -6.17 9.81 0.45
N PHE A 14 -5.54 10.96 0.73
CA PHE A 14 -4.25 11.02 1.42
C PHE A 14 -4.28 10.48 2.85
N GLY A 15 -5.43 10.55 3.54
CA GLY A 15 -5.59 9.98 4.87
C GLY A 15 -5.52 8.44 4.82
N TRP A 16 -6.22 7.86 3.85
CA TRP A 16 -6.17 6.43 3.56
C TRP A 16 -4.78 5.97 3.10
N VAL A 17 -4.07 6.74 2.25
CA VAL A 17 -2.69 6.42 1.82
C VAL A 17 -1.74 6.36 3.02
N MET A 18 -1.82 7.35 3.91
CA MET A 18 -0.97 7.41 5.10
C MET A 18 -1.27 6.25 6.06
N GLN A 19 -2.55 5.98 6.31
CA GLN A 19 -2.97 4.89 7.20
C GLN A 19 -2.56 3.53 6.64
N THR A 20 -2.76 3.29 5.34
CA THR A 20 -2.40 2.03 4.68
C THR A 20 -0.89 1.81 4.74
N THR A 21 -0.10 2.85 4.46
CA THR A 21 1.36 2.75 4.53
C THR A 21 1.82 2.44 5.95
N PHE A 22 1.27 3.11 6.96
CA PHE A 22 1.61 2.84 8.37
C PHE A 22 1.25 1.41 8.79
N VAL A 23 0.02 0.97 8.52
CA VAL A 23 -0.46 -0.37 8.88
C VAL A 23 0.32 -1.46 8.15
N LEU A 24 0.56 -1.30 6.85
CA LEU A 24 1.29 -2.28 6.06
C LEU A 24 2.74 -2.45 6.56
N THR A 25 3.40 -1.36 6.92
CA THR A 25 4.78 -1.40 7.44
C THR A 25 4.85 -2.15 8.78
N ILE A 26 3.85 -2.00 9.65
CA ILE A 26 3.81 -2.70 10.93
C ILE A 26 3.45 -4.18 10.74
N VAL A 27 2.34 -4.46 10.07
CA VAL A 27 1.78 -5.82 9.94
C VAL A 27 2.65 -6.71 9.05
N VAL A 28 3.33 -6.14 8.06
CA VAL A 28 4.18 -6.91 7.13
C VAL A 28 5.66 -6.73 7.44
N GLY A 29 6.11 -5.48 7.65
CA GLY A 29 7.52 -5.20 7.87
C GLY A 29 8.07 -5.83 9.15
N ALA A 30 7.39 -5.68 10.28
CA ALA A 30 7.88 -6.21 11.56
C ALA A 30 7.96 -7.76 11.58
N PRO A 31 6.94 -8.51 11.11
CA PRO A 31 7.04 -9.98 11.07
C PRO A 31 8.11 -10.49 10.09
N VAL A 32 8.27 -9.84 8.92
CA VAL A 32 9.30 -10.23 7.95
C VAL A 32 10.70 -10.05 8.55
N VAL A 33 10.96 -8.91 9.21
CA VAL A 33 12.24 -8.67 9.89
C VAL A 33 12.47 -9.70 10.99
N ALA A 34 11.46 -9.96 11.83
CA ALA A 34 11.56 -10.91 12.92
C ALA A 34 11.85 -12.35 12.44
N LEU A 35 11.13 -12.81 11.41
CA LEU A 35 11.33 -14.14 10.83
C LEU A 35 12.72 -14.29 10.20
N LEU A 36 13.17 -13.30 9.45
CA LEU A 36 14.48 -13.33 8.81
C LEU A 36 15.63 -13.24 9.83
N SER A 37 15.42 -12.56 10.95
CA SER A 37 16.43 -12.46 12.01
C SER A 37 16.67 -13.78 12.75
N MET A 38 15.69 -14.70 12.75
CA MET A 38 15.85 -16.01 13.40
C MET A 38 16.74 -16.97 12.59
N ALA A 39 16.99 -16.68 11.32
CA ALA A 39 17.73 -17.57 10.41
C ALA A 39 19.21 -17.19 10.23
N VAL A 40 19.68 -16.09 10.84
CA VAL A 40 21.03 -15.54 10.57
C VAL A 40 21.73 -15.17 11.87
N GLU A 41 22.90 -15.76 12.11
CA GLU A 41 23.81 -15.28 13.16
C GLU A 41 24.52 -14.02 12.69
N LEU A 42 24.23 -12.90 13.36
CA LEU A 42 24.80 -11.59 13.08
C LEU A 42 25.91 -11.29 14.09
N SER A 43 27.08 -11.91 13.92
CA SER A 43 28.21 -11.78 14.85
C SER A 43 29.12 -10.58 14.55
N SER A 44 28.94 -9.89 13.43
CA SER A 44 29.78 -8.77 12.99
C SER A 44 28.99 -7.63 12.37
N TRP A 45 29.46 -6.39 12.55
CA TRP A 45 28.84 -5.16 12.04
C TRP A 45 28.53 -5.18 10.54
N GLY A 46 29.41 -5.78 9.73
CA GLY A 46 29.17 -5.94 8.28
C GLY A 46 27.99 -6.85 7.95
N GLN A 47 27.77 -7.91 8.76
CA GLN A 47 26.59 -8.77 8.60
C GLN A 47 25.30 -8.05 9.00
N TRP A 48 25.33 -7.23 10.05
CA TRP A 48 24.19 -6.38 10.43
C TRP A 48 23.78 -5.45 9.28
N ALA A 49 24.75 -4.78 8.65
CA ALA A 49 24.48 -3.88 7.53
C ALA A 49 23.94 -4.62 6.29
N SER A 50 24.57 -5.72 5.90
CA SER A 50 24.12 -6.55 4.77
C SER A 50 22.70 -7.09 4.98
N PHE A 51 22.41 -7.59 6.19
CA PHE A 51 21.09 -8.08 6.56
C PHE A 51 20.05 -6.96 6.47
N ALA A 52 20.32 -5.80 7.08
CA ALA A 52 19.41 -4.66 7.05
C ALA A 52 19.10 -4.20 5.61
N VAL A 53 20.10 -4.13 4.74
CA VAL A 53 19.91 -3.75 3.32
C VAL A 53 19.06 -4.78 2.59
N ARG A 54 19.32 -6.08 2.73
CA ARG A 54 18.57 -7.13 2.02
C ARG A 54 17.13 -7.22 2.50
N VAL A 55 16.92 -7.17 3.81
CA VAL A 55 15.58 -7.19 4.42
C VAL A 55 14.81 -5.92 4.07
N GLY A 56 15.46 -4.76 4.19
CA GLY A 56 14.88 -3.47 3.80
C GLY A 56 14.46 -3.45 2.34
N ALA A 57 15.31 -3.97 1.43
CA ALA A 57 14.98 -4.08 0.01
C ALA A 57 13.77 -5.00 -0.24
N ALA A 58 13.69 -6.15 0.44
CA ALA A 58 12.55 -7.06 0.31
C ALA A 58 11.25 -6.43 0.81
N VAL A 59 11.27 -5.80 1.98
CA VAL A 59 10.11 -5.09 2.55
C VAL A 59 9.67 -3.94 1.64
N TRP A 60 10.62 -3.17 1.12
CA TRP A 60 10.35 -2.09 0.16
C TRP A 60 9.70 -2.62 -1.11
N PHE A 61 10.24 -3.70 -1.69
CA PHE A 61 9.68 -4.33 -2.88
C PHE A 61 8.26 -4.84 -2.66
N VAL A 62 8.01 -5.56 -1.55
CA VAL A 62 6.66 -6.04 -1.20
C VAL A 62 5.69 -4.88 -1.00
N THR A 63 6.13 -3.81 -0.33
CA THR A 63 5.33 -2.60 -0.12
C THR A 63 4.97 -1.95 -1.45
N ALA A 64 5.95 -1.74 -2.34
CA ALA A 64 5.72 -1.17 -3.66
C ALA A 64 4.74 -2.02 -4.50
N VAL A 65 4.92 -3.34 -4.50
CA VAL A 65 4.03 -4.27 -5.22
C VAL A 65 2.62 -4.27 -4.61
N ALA A 66 2.49 -4.32 -3.29
CA ALA A 66 1.21 -4.30 -2.62
C ALA A 66 0.46 -2.99 -2.90
N THR A 67 1.14 -1.85 -2.84
CA THR A 67 0.56 -0.54 -3.18
C THR A 67 0.14 -0.48 -4.64
N TYR A 68 0.97 -0.96 -5.57
CA TYR A 68 0.62 -1.03 -7.00
C TYR A 68 -0.61 -1.91 -7.25
N LEU A 69 -0.63 -3.13 -6.69
CA LEU A 69 -1.75 -4.06 -6.83
C LEU A 69 -3.03 -3.52 -6.17
N TYR A 70 -2.89 -2.78 -5.07
CA TYR A 70 -4.01 -2.13 -4.42
C TYR A 70 -4.62 -1.04 -5.31
N ALA A 71 -3.79 -0.14 -5.85
CA ALA A 71 -4.23 0.90 -6.78
C ALA A 71 -4.91 0.29 -8.01
N ARG A 72 -4.26 -0.69 -8.64
CA ARG A 72 -4.79 -1.47 -9.78
C ARG A 72 -6.15 -2.12 -9.48
N ARG A 73 -6.37 -2.62 -8.26
CA ARG A 73 -7.65 -3.23 -7.86
C ARG A 73 -8.74 -2.21 -7.57
N ARG A 74 -8.40 -0.98 -7.22
CA ARG A 74 -9.38 0.11 -7.08
C ARG A 74 -9.85 0.59 -8.44
N GLU A 75 -8.93 0.82 -9.37
CA GLU A 75 -9.26 1.15 -10.77
C GLU A 75 -10.22 0.11 -11.37
N ALA A 76 -9.91 -1.19 -11.20
CA ALA A 76 -10.76 -2.27 -11.70
C ALA A 76 -12.14 -2.39 -11.00
N ARG A 77 -12.35 -1.78 -9.84
CA ARG A 77 -13.66 -1.71 -9.16
C ARG A 77 -14.46 -0.49 -9.58
N GLU A 78 -13.81 0.62 -9.90
CA GLU A 78 -14.43 1.82 -10.45
C GLU A 78 -14.91 1.61 -11.89
N ASP A 79 -14.20 0.78 -12.67
CA ASP A 79 -14.58 0.37 -14.03
C ASP A 79 -15.69 -0.71 -14.09
N ALA A 80 -16.20 -1.20 -12.95
CA ALA A 80 -17.34 -2.12 -12.93
C ALA A 80 -18.63 -1.28 -12.99
N PRO A 81 -19.31 -1.17 -14.15
CA PRO A 81 -20.50 -0.34 -14.25
C PRO A 81 -21.59 -0.96 -13.38
N ASP A 82 -22.39 -0.09 -12.75
CA ASP A 82 -23.55 -0.45 -11.94
C ASP A 82 -24.48 -1.37 -12.75
N ALA A 83 -24.29 -2.69 -12.59
CA ALA A 83 -25.20 -3.70 -13.10
C ALA A 83 -26.61 -3.58 -12.48
N ALA A 84 -26.78 -2.69 -11.50
CA ALA A 84 -28.05 -2.34 -10.87
C ALA A 84 -28.85 -1.27 -11.65
N GLU A 85 -28.23 -0.40 -12.46
CA GLU A 85 -28.94 0.69 -13.14
C GLU A 85 -29.67 0.22 -14.42
N VAL A 86 -29.16 -0.84 -15.07
CA VAL A 86 -29.77 -1.39 -16.30
C VAL A 86 -31.04 -2.21 -16.02
N ALA A 87 -31.22 -2.67 -14.77
CA ALA A 87 -32.39 -3.48 -14.39
C ALA A 87 -33.65 -2.64 -14.10
N ASP A 88 -33.50 -1.35 -13.77
CA ASP A 88 -34.60 -0.44 -13.44
C ASP A 88 -35.17 0.26 -14.68
N ALA A 89 -34.35 0.47 -15.72
CA ALA A 89 -34.76 1.16 -16.95
C ALA A 89 -35.57 0.29 -17.96
N GLY A 90 -35.95 -0.93 -17.59
CA GLY A 90 -36.62 -1.90 -18.47
C GLY A 90 -38.13 -2.06 -18.21
N ASP A 91 -38.70 -1.35 -17.24
CA ASP A 91 -40.10 -1.49 -16.80
C ASP A 91 -40.85 -0.14 -16.85
N ASP A 92 -40.80 0.56 -17.98
CA ASP A 92 -41.69 1.71 -18.31
C ASP A 92 -42.02 1.78 -19.81
#